data_AF-A0A2V9KSX2-F1
#
_entry.id   AF-A0A2V9KSX2-F1
#
_cell.length_a   1.000
_cell.length_b   1.000
_cell.length_c   1.000
_cell.angle_alpha   90.00
_cell.angle_beta   90.00
_cell.angle_gamma   90.00
#
_symmetry.space_group_name_H-M   'P 1'
#
loop_
_entity.id
_entity.type
_entity.pdbx_description
1 polymer ?
#
loop_
_entity_poly.entity_id
_entity_poly.type
_entity_poly.pdbx_seq_one_letter_code
_entity_poly.pdbx_strand_id
1 'polypeptide(L)'
;MSGCRTVKISLVLGIGVATAVLADHGPGGPPAAPPEPFTPGETLTYDLSWQIFPAGEVVATLTKKGEGAKDAYEVKATGASRGFVSLLYTVHDEFSSVFDPHTVCSENISKKISEGRRRKDTRIVFDGA
;
A
#
# COMPACT_ATOMS: atom_id res chain seq x y z
N MET A 1 12.55 15.46 15.87
CA MET A 1 11.49 14.50 16.28
C MET A 1 10.14 15.13 16.00
N SER A 2 9.67 15.03 14.75
CA SER A 2 8.40 15.63 14.32
C SER A 2 7.39 14.51 14.10
N GLY A 3 6.41 14.41 15.00
CA GLY A 3 5.38 13.37 14.98
C GLY A 3 4.40 13.55 13.82
N CYS A 4 4.11 12.46 13.11
CA CYS A 4 3.05 12.38 12.12
C CYS A 4 1.70 12.48 12.85
N ARG A 5 0.97 13.59 12.63
CA ARG A 5 -0.36 13.79 13.20
C ARG A 5 -1.39 13.04 12.35
N THR A 6 -1.94 11.95 12.88
CA THR A 6 -3.07 11.23 12.29
C THR A 6 -4.34 12.08 12.38
N VAL A 7 -4.88 12.51 11.23
CA VAL A 7 -6.18 13.19 11.17
C VAL A 7 -7.26 12.11 11.04
N LYS A 8 -8.00 11.87 12.13
CA LYS A 8 -9.24 11.08 12.09
C LYS A 8 -10.37 11.95 11.54
N ILE A 9 -10.83 11.67 10.32
CA ILE A 9 -12.04 12.28 9.78
C ILE A 9 -13.22 11.38 10.16
N SER A 10 -13.92 11.74 11.24
CA SER A 10 -15.24 11.18 11.54
C SER A 10 -16.27 11.95 10.74
N LEU A 11 -16.82 11.33 9.70
CA LEU A 11 -18.00 11.81 9.03
C LEU A 11 -19.22 11.49 9.91
N VAL A 12 -19.70 12.48 10.67
CA VAL A 12 -20.98 12.38 11.36
C VAL A 12 -22.06 12.91 10.42
N LEU A 13 -22.95 12.02 9.96
CA LEU A 13 -24.22 12.42 9.39
C LEU A 13 -25.32 11.73 10.20
N GLY A 14 -26.06 12.52 11.00
CA GLY A 14 -27.28 12.07 11.65
C GLY A 14 -27.42 12.56 13.10
N ILE A 15 -28.36 13.47 13.34
CA ILE A 15 -28.84 13.82 14.67
C ILE A 15 -29.62 12.61 15.20
N GLY A 16 -29.08 11.94 16.20
CA GLY A 16 -29.76 10.89 16.96
C GLY A 16 -29.20 10.86 18.37
N VAL A 17 -30.05 11.11 19.37
CA VAL A 17 -29.68 11.03 20.79
C VAL A 17 -29.36 9.57 21.10
N ALA A 18 -28.08 9.27 21.35
CA ALA A 18 -27.64 7.96 21.79
C ALA A 18 -27.47 7.96 23.31
N THR A 19 -28.34 7.24 24.02
CA THR A 19 -28.14 6.87 25.43
C THR A 19 -26.85 6.04 25.56
N ALA A 20 -25.91 6.53 26.36
CA ALA A 20 -24.70 5.80 26.69
C ALA A 20 -25.03 4.61 27.62
N VAL A 21 -24.88 3.39 27.12
CA VAL A 21 -24.81 2.19 27.96
C VAL A 21 -23.38 2.09 28.47
N LEU A 22 -23.18 2.23 29.79
CA LEU A 22 -21.90 1.92 30.44
C LEU A 22 -21.73 0.40 30.41
N ALA A 23 -20.92 -0.10 29.48
CA ALA A 23 -20.43 -1.46 29.53
C ALA A 23 -19.33 -1.56 30.60
N ASP A 24 -19.64 -2.29 31.68
CA ASP A 24 -18.72 -2.70 32.72
C ASP A 24 -17.53 -3.46 32.07
N HIS A 25 -16.34 -2.86 32.12
CA HIS A 25 -15.12 -3.51 31.67
C HIS A 25 -14.61 -4.40 32.81
N GLY A 26 -14.85 -5.72 32.69
CA GLY A 26 -14.13 -6.72 33.48
C GLY A 26 -12.60 -6.56 33.34
N PRO A 27 -11.79 -7.10 34.28
CA PRO A 27 -10.37 -6.81 34.37
C PRO A 27 -9.65 -7.20 33.09
N GLY A 28 -9.34 -6.18 32.28
CA GLY A 28 -8.65 -6.32 31.01
C GLY A 28 -7.19 -6.72 31.25
N GLY A 29 -6.81 -7.87 30.69
CA GLY A 29 -5.40 -8.15 30.44
C GLY A 29 -4.76 -7.04 29.60
N PRO A 30 -3.42 -6.94 29.59
CA PRO A 30 -2.73 -5.90 28.82
C PRO A 30 -3.23 -5.91 27.37
N PRO A 31 -3.49 -4.74 26.77
CA PRO A 31 -3.98 -4.65 25.41
C PRO A 31 -3.00 -5.39 24.49
N ALA A 32 -3.53 -6.32 23.70
CA ALA A 32 -2.74 -6.99 22.68
C ALA A 32 -2.12 -5.94 21.75
N ALA A 33 -0.86 -6.16 21.35
CA ALA A 33 -0.21 -5.28 20.39
C ALA A 33 -1.08 -5.17 19.13
N PRO A 34 -1.17 -3.97 18.51
CA PRO A 34 -1.88 -3.83 17.25
C PRO A 34 -1.31 -4.82 16.22
N PRO A 35 -2.16 -5.48 15.41
CA PRO A 35 -1.67 -6.34 14.34
C PRO A 35 -0.76 -5.53 13.41
N GLU A 36 0.34 -6.14 12.95
CA GLU A 36 1.18 -5.51 11.94
C GLU A 36 0.35 -5.24 10.68
N PRO A 37 0.50 -4.06 10.05
CA PRO A 37 -0.33 -3.67 8.93
C PRO A 37 -0.12 -4.54 7.69
N PHE A 38 1.04 -5.22 7.58
CA PHE A 38 1.43 -6.03 6.43
C PHE A 38 2.23 -7.26 6.87
N THR A 39 2.09 -8.38 6.17
CA THR A 39 2.84 -9.61 6.44
C THR A 39 3.63 -10.04 5.20
N PRO A 40 4.97 -10.09 5.24
CA PRO A 40 5.76 -10.51 4.08
C PRO A 40 5.36 -11.88 3.55
N GLY A 41 5.36 -12.02 2.22
CA GLY A 41 4.91 -13.22 1.52
C GLY A 41 3.50 -13.10 0.94
N GLU A 42 2.75 -12.04 1.26
CA GLU A 42 1.47 -11.78 0.62
C GLU A 42 1.62 -11.29 -0.83
N THR A 43 0.67 -11.70 -1.68
CA THR A 43 0.51 -11.20 -3.04
C THR A 43 -0.93 -10.77 -3.25
N LEU A 44 -1.11 -9.53 -3.67
CA LEU A 44 -2.41 -8.92 -3.96
C LEU A 44 -2.54 -8.76 -5.47
N THR A 45 -3.60 -9.34 -6.04
CA THR A 45 -3.92 -9.24 -7.46
C THR A 45 -5.23 -8.50 -7.63
N TYR A 46 -5.21 -7.45 -8.45
CA TYR A 46 -6.37 -6.61 -8.74
C TYR A 46 -6.60 -6.51 -10.24
N ASP A 47 -7.83 -6.77 -10.69
CA ASP A 47 -8.25 -6.47 -12.05
C ASP A 47 -8.69 -5.01 -12.16
N LEU A 48 -8.25 -4.35 -13.23
CA LEU A 48 -8.65 -3.00 -13.58
C LEU A 48 -9.67 -3.05 -14.71
N SER A 49 -10.78 -2.35 -14.56
CA SER A 49 -11.82 -2.25 -15.60
C SER A 49 -12.23 -0.80 -15.88
N TRP A 50 -12.58 -0.54 -17.14
CA TRP A 50 -13.28 0.68 -17.56
C TRP A 50 -14.73 0.34 -17.78
N GLN A 51 -15.58 0.71 -16.81
CA GLN A 51 -16.97 0.25 -16.77
C GLN A 51 -16.99 -1.29 -16.84
N ILE A 52 -17.47 -1.86 -17.96
CA ILE A 52 -17.56 -3.29 -18.19
C ILE A 52 -16.36 -3.89 -18.97
N PHE A 53 -15.41 -3.07 -19.42
CA PHE A 53 -14.30 -3.53 -20.25
C PHE A 53 -13.05 -3.81 -19.40
N PRO A 54 -12.45 -5.01 -19.47
CA PRO A 54 -11.17 -5.28 -18.83
C PRO A 54 -10.08 -4.37 -19.39
N ALA A 55 -9.43 -3.63 -18.50
CA ALA A 55 -8.38 -2.67 -18.86
C ALA A 55 -6.98 -3.18 -18.51
N GLY A 56 -6.84 -3.95 -17.42
CA GLY A 56 -5.54 -4.42 -16.99
C GLY A 56 -5.57 -5.23 -15.70
N GLU A 57 -4.38 -5.48 -15.17
CA GLU A 57 -4.15 -6.11 -13.87
C GLU A 57 -3.00 -5.42 -13.16
N VAL A 58 -3.11 -5.37 -11.83
CA VAL A 58 -2.02 -5.03 -10.93
C VAL A 58 -1.72 -6.22 -10.04
N VAL A 59 -0.48 -6.67 -10.02
CA VAL A 59 0.02 -7.70 -9.09
C VAL A 59 1.04 -7.05 -8.18
N ALA A 60 0.77 -7.03 -6.88
CA ALA A 60 1.66 -6.50 -5.86
C ALA A 60 2.11 -7.61 -4.91
N THR A 61 3.42 -7.80 -4.76
CA THR A 61 4.01 -8.78 -3.85
C THR A 61 4.80 -8.05 -2.78
N LEU A 62 4.58 -8.41 -1.52
CA LEU A 62 5.35 -7.93 -0.40
C LEU A 62 6.38 -8.97 0.00
N THR A 63 7.63 -8.54 0.14
CA THR A 63 8.76 -9.39 0.49
C THR A 63 9.58 -8.74 1.60
N LYS A 64 10.26 -9.56 2.39
CA LYS A 64 11.27 -9.08 3.34
C LYS A 64 12.57 -8.86 2.58
N LYS A 65 13.23 -7.71 2.80
CA LYS A 65 14.47 -7.34 2.13
C LYS A 65 15.60 -7.19 3.15
N GLY A 66 16.55 -8.12 3.11
CA GLY A 66 17.77 -8.13 3.95
C GLY A 66 17.83 -9.31 4.92
N GLU A 67 19.05 -9.66 5.35
CA GLU A 67 19.35 -10.54 6.48
C GLU A 67 20.09 -9.70 7.54
N GLY A 68 19.40 -9.20 8.56
CA GLY A 68 20.04 -8.42 9.64
C GLY A 68 19.08 -7.51 10.42
N ALA A 69 19.62 -6.75 11.38
CA ALA A 69 18.85 -5.94 12.35
C ALA A 69 18.05 -4.75 11.79
N LYS A 70 18.00 -4.58 10.46
CA LYS A 70 17.16 -3.61 9.75
C LYS A 70 16.33 -4.40 8.75
N ASP A 71 15.29 -5.05 9.26
CA ASP A 71 14.34 -5.85 8.49
C ASP A 71 13.46 -4.92 7.64
N ALA A 72 14.01 -4.37 6.55
CA ALA A 72 13.24 -3.56 5.61
C ALA A 72 12.27 -4.45 4.81
N TYR A 73 11.13 -3.90 4.45
CA TYR A 73 10.17 -4.56 3.57
C TYR A 73 10.30 -3.99 2.17
N GLU A 74 10.08 -4.84 1.17
CA GLU A 74 9.98 -4.43 -0.23
C GLU A 74 8.62 -4.84 -0.79
N VAL A 75 7.87 -3.85 -1.24
CA VAL A 75 6.70 -4.07 -2.09
C VAL A 75 7.10 -3.89 -3.54
N LYS A 76 6.77 -4.87 -4.38
CA LYS A 76 6.93 -4.81 -5.83
C LYS A 76 5.56 -4.94 -6.49
N ALA A 77 5.14 -3.94 -7.24
CA ALA A 77 3.88 -3.91 -7.96
C ALA A 77 4.12 -3.83 -9.47
N THR A 78 3.49 -4.74 -10.21
CA THR A 78 3.50 -4.76 -11.67
C THR A 78 2.10 -4.45 -12.18
N GLY A 79 1.97 -3.40 -12.99
CA GLY A 79 0.74 -3.04 -13.68
C GLY A 79 0.84 -3.39 -15.17
N ALA A 80 -0.15 -4.08 -15.73
CA ALA A 80 -0.16 -4.44 -17.14
C ALA A 80 -1.53 -4.23 -17.77
N SER A 81 -1.57 -3.66 -18.98
CA SER A 81 -2.79 -3.58 -19.79
C SER A 81 -3.21 -4.97 -20.27
N ARG A 82 -4.51 -5.24 -20.35
CA ARG A 82 -5.08 -6.52 -20.82
C ARG A 82 -6.12 -6.32 -21.92
N GLY A 83 -6.42 -7.41 -22.64
CA GLY A 83 -7.54 -7.48 -23.57
C GLY A 83 -7.48 -6.43 -24.69
N PHE A 84 -8.61 -5.79 -24.98
CA PHE A 84 -8.70 -4.78 -26.03
C PHE A 84 -7.88 -3.52 -25.72
N VAL A 85 -7.68 -3.18 -24.45
CA VAL A 85 -6.89 -2.00 -24.07
C VAL A 85 -5.43 -2.15 -24.51
N SER A 86 -4.84 -3.34 -24.43
CA SER A 86 -3.45 -3.56 -24.85
C SER A 86 -3.24 -3.43 -26.36
N LEU A 87 -4.29 -3.63 -27.18
CA LEU A 87 -4.26 -3.42 -28.64
C LEU A 87 -4.21 -1.93 -29.00
N LEU A 88 -4.89 -1.08 -28.21
CA LEU A 88 -4.89 0.37 -28.41
C LEU A 88 -3.66 1.02 -27.79
N TYR A 89 -3.30 0.59 -26.57
CA TYR A 89 -2.22 1.17 -25.80
C TYR A 89 -1.66 0.15 -24.79
N THR A 90 -0.48 -0.39 -25.09
CA THR A 90 0.19 -1.35 -24.22
C THR A 90 0.82 -0.65 -23.02
N VAL A 91 0.47 -1.08 -21.80
CA VAL A 91 1.09 -0.64 -20.55
C VAL A 91 1.74 -1.82 -19.86
N HIS A 92 2.97 -1.63 -19.39
CA HIS A 92 3.70 -2.57 -18.56
C HIS A 92 4.62 -1.80 -17.62
N ASP A 93 4.16 -1.55 -16.40
CA ASP A 93 4.89 -0.75 -15.42
C ASP A 93 5.29 -1.59 -14.22
N GLU A 94 6.49 -1.35 -13.71
CA GLU A 94 7.04 -1.96 -12.51
C GLU A 94 7.35 -0.86 -11.49
N PHE A 95 6.74 -0.96 -10.32
CA PHE A 95 6.99 -0.09 -9.17
C PHE A 95 7.59 -0.94 -8.06
N SER A 96 8.63 -0.45 -7.40
CA SER A 96 9.09 -1.04 -6.16
C SER A 96 9.37 0.03 -5.11
N SER A 97 9.13 -0.31 -3.85
CA SER A 97 9.45 0.54 -2.70
C SER A 97 10.08 -0.30 -1.61
N VAL A 98 11.23 0.15 -1.11
CA VAL A 98 11.83 -0.39 0.11
C VAL A 98 11.49 0.56 1.25
N PHE A 99 10.97 0.03 2.35
CA PHE A 99 10.49 0.83 3.47
C PHE A 99 10.67 0.11 4.82
N ASP A 100 10.72 0.88 5.90
CA ASP A 100 10.74 0.35 7.25
C ASP A 100 9.32 -0.11 7.67
N PRO A 101 9.13 -1.36 8.13
CA PRO A 101 7.79 -1.93 8.38
C PRO A 101 7.07 -1.30 9.58
N HIS A 102 7.80 -0.70 10.52
CA HIS A 102 7.24 -0.12 11.73
C HIS A 102 6.79 1.34 11.51
N THR A 103 7.56 2.09 10.72
CA THR A 103 7.31 3.52 10.44
C THR A 103 6.60 3.74 9.12
N VAL A 104 6.62 2.75 8.21
CA VAL A 104 6.12 2.83 6.82
C VAL A 104 6.83 3.94 6.02
N CYS A 105 7.98 4.40 6.49
CA CYS A 105 8.80 5.38 5.78
C CYS A 105 9.60 4.67 4.67
N SER A 106 9.39 5.09 3.42
CA SER A 106 10.16 4.61 2.28
C SER A 106 11.61 5.11 2.33
N GLU A 107 12.55 4.19 2.16
CA GLU A 107 13.97 4.50 1.94
C GLU A 107 14.23 4.84 0.47
N ASN A 108 13.58 4.10 -0.43
CA ASN A 108 13.67 4.35 -1.87
C ASN A 108 12.45 3.84 -2.63
N ILE A 109 12.18 4.48 -3.76
CA ILE A 109 11.16 4.07 -4.73
C ILE A 109 11.81 3.95 -6.11
N SER A 110 11.56 2.84 -6.81
CA SER A 110 11.92 2.65 -8.21
C SER A 110 10.67 2.53 -9.06
N LYS A 111 10.67 3.17 -10.23
CA LYS A 111 9.58 3.15 -11.21
C LYS A 111 10.19 2.85 -12.57
N LYS A 112 9.78 1.77 -13.21
CA LYS A 112 10.09 1.46 -14.61
C LYS A 112 8.78 1.49 -15.37
N ILE A 113 8.64 2.46 -16.26
CA ILE A 113 7.40 2.71 -16.98
C ILE A 113 7.59 2.32 -18.44
N SER A 114 6.71 1.46 -18.94
CA SER A 114 6.64 1.06 -20.34
C SER A 114 5.22 1.19 -20.88
N GLU A 115 4.94 2.37 -21.42
CA GLU A 115 3.62 2.78 -21.90
C GLU A 115 3.69 3.12 -23.40
N GLY A 116 3.10 2.30 -24.26
CA GLY A 116 3.17 2.45 -25.71
C GLY A 116 4.61 2.52 -26.20
N ARG A 117 5.03 3.69 -26.71
CA ARG A 117 6.42 3.97 -27.13
C ARG A 117 7.28 4.63 -26.03
N ARG A 118 6.67 5.07 -24.93
CA ARG A 118 7.36 5.74 -23.84
C ARG A 118 8.03 4.71 -22.94
N ARG A 119 9.32 4.91 -22.68
CA ARG A 119 10.09 4.21 -21.66
C ARG A 119 10.66 5.24 -20.69
N LYS A 120 10.48 5.02 -19.39
CA LYS A 120 11.02 5.92 -18.37
C LYS A 120 11.36 5.15 -17.11
N ASP A 121 12.62 5.23 -16.71
CA ASP A 121 13.09 4.74 -15.43
C ASP A 121 13.30 5.91 -14.48
N THR A 122 12.87 5.75 -13.24
CA THR A 122 13.00 6.77 -12.19
C THR A 122 13.32 6.08 -10.89
N ARG A 123 14.36 6.58 -10.21
CA ARG A 123 14.73 6.15 -8.87
C ARG A 123 14.71 7.37 -7.96
N ILE A 124 14.03 7.23 -6.84
CA ILE A 124 13.93 8.23 -5.79
C ILE A 124 14.55 7.59 -4.56
N VAL A 125 15.54 8.25 -3.98
CA VAL A 125 16.14 7.84 -2.70
C VAL A 125 15.79 8.93 -1.70
N PHE A 126 15.25 8.52 -0.55
CA PHE A 126 14.88 9.44 0.51
C PHE A 126 16.02 9.48 1.52
N ASP A 127 16.63 10.65 1.63
CA ASP A 127 17.54 11.03 2.69
C ASP A 127 16.72 11.51 3.89
N GLY A 128 16.08 10.57 4.59
CA GLY A 128 15.41 10.90 5.86
C GLY A 128 16.40 11.53 6.84
N ALA A 129 16.10 12.76 7.29
CA ALA A 129 16.87 13.56 8.25
C ALA A 129 16.77 13.04 9.70
#